data_AF-A0A1M4YMH1-F1
#
_entry.id   AF-A0A1M4YMH1-F1
#
_cell.length_a   1.000
_cell.length_b   1.000
_cell.length_c   1.000
_cell.angle_alpha   90.00
_cell.angle_beta   90.00
_cell.angle_gamma   90.00
#
_symmetry.space_group_name_H-M   'P 1'
#
loop_
_entity.id
_entity.type
_entity.pdbx_description
1 polymer ?
#
loop_
_entity_poly.entity_id
_entity_poly.type
_entity_poly.pdbx_seq_one_letter_code
_entity_poly.pdbx_strand_id
1 'polypeptide(L)'
;MIAPNWHLVRYVRIERGRRVLHSEERLDDDWFYFCRDGPPAYAEALAHEFFRRRPDLLTTNARWLVTVYVLPDERGKPVRRLCAVEVRTHAKGKRVSSEQPAGQSAGQSAGQSAGQSAD
;
A
#
# COMPACT_ATOMS: atom_id res chain seq x y z
N MET A 1 -26.85 14.60 16.00
CA MET A 1 -27.11 13.45 15.12
C MET A 1 -25.81 12.66 15.05
N ILE A 2 -25.80 11.42 15.54
CA ILE A 2 -24.63 10.54 15.42
C ILE A 2 -24.55 10.14 13.95
N ALA A 3 -23.41 10.36 13.31
CA ALA A 3 -23.25 9.99 11.92
C ALA A 3 -23.23 8.46 11.78
N PRO A 4 -23.76 7.87 10.69
CA PRO A 4 -23.82 6.43 10.55
C PRO A 4 -22.40 5.83 10.50
N ASN A 5 -22.15 4.81 11.31
CA ASN A 5 -20.84 4.15 11.40
C ASN A 5 -20.69 3.01 10.38
N TRP A 6 -21.80 2.60 9.77
CA TRP A 6 -21.83 1.53 8.80
C TRP A 6 -21.40 2.00 7.41
N HIS A 7 -20.47 1.26 6.83
CA HIS A 7 -19.92 1.49 5.50
C HIS A 7 -20.03 0.23 4.63
N LEU A 8 -20.27 0.43 3.33
CA LEU A 8 -20.12 -0.60 2.31
C LEU A 8 -18.89 -0.27 1.47
N VAL A 9 -17.94 -1.19 1.40
CA VAL A 9 -16.72 -1.06 0.61
C VAL A 9 -16.78 -2.01 -0.56
N ARG A 10 -16.61 -1.49 -1.78
CA ARG A 10 -16.52 -2.29 -3.01
C ARG A 10 -15.12 -2.23 -3.58
N TYR A 11 -14.55 -3.39 -3.84
CA TYR A 11 -13.26 -3.57 -4.49
C TYR A 11 -13.48 -4.03 -5.92
N VAL A 12 -13.34 -3.10 -6.87
CA VAL A 12 -13.59 -3.34 -8.29
C VAL A 12 -12.27 -3.35 -9.03
N ARG A 13 -11.96 -4.43 -9.75
CA ARG A 13 -10.78 -4.47 -10.62
C ARG A 13 -11.14 -3.91 -12.00
N ILE A 14 -10.23 -3.12 -12.58
CA ILE A 14 -10.36 -2.56 -13.92
C ILE A 14 -9.50 -3.39 -14.87
N GLU A 15 -10.15 -4.17 -15.73
CA GLU A 15 -9.50 -5.09 -16.67
C GLU A 15 -9.93 -4.78 -18.10
N ARG A 16 -8.99 -4.41 -18.98
CA ARG A 16 -9.26 -4.14 -20.42
C ARG A 16 -10.47 -3.20 -20.63
N GLY A 17 -10.61 -2.17 -19.79
CA GLY A 17 -11.71 -1.21 -19.82
C GLY A 17 -13.02 -1.68 -19.15
N ARG A 18 -13.09 -2.92 -18.67
CA ARG A 18 -14.23 -3.46 -17.91
C ARG A 18 -14.00 -3.32 -16.41
N ARG A 19 -15.10 -3.17 -15.67
CA ARG A 19 -15.12 -3.13 -14.21
C ARG A 19 -15.67 -4.45 -13.69
N VAL A 20 -14.86 -5.17 -12.92
CA VAL A 20 -15.21 -6.47 -12.34
C VAL A 20 -15.26 -6.31 -10.82
N LEU A 21 -16.43 -6.52 -10.21
CA LEU A 21 -16.55 -6.53 -8.75
C LEU A 21 -15.91 -7.81 -8.22
N HIS A 22 -14.85 -7.68 -7.41
CA HIS A 22 -14.18 -8.83 -6.81
C HIS A 22 -14.64 -9.10 -5.38
N SER A 23 -14.89 -8.04 -4.62
CA SER A 23 -15.28 -8.17 -3.23
C SER A 23 -16.14 -6.98 -2.80
N GLU A 24 -17.01 -7.26 -1.84
CA GLU A 24 -17.84 -6.29 -1.15
C GLU A 24 -17.79 -6.60 0.35
N GLU A 25 -17.53 -5.60 1.17
CA GLU A 25 -17.42 -5.72 2.63
C GLU A 25 -18.31 -4.68 3.32
N ARG A 26 -19.01 -5.11 4.37
CA ARG A 26 -19.77 -4.23 5.26
C ARG A 26 -18.98 -4.06 6.54
N LEU A 27 -18.72 -2.82 6.92
CA LEU A 27 -17.88 -2.46 8.06
C LEU A 27 -18.68 -1.58 9.00
N ASP A 28 -18.68 -1.90 10.29
CA ASP A 28 -19.08 -0.99 11.36
C ASP A 28 -17.79 -0.42 11.95
N ASP A 29 -17.40 0.77 11.49
CA ASP A 29 -16.09 1.32 11.82
C ASP A 29 -16.13 2.84 11.97
N ASP A 30 -15.67 3.30 13.12
CA ASP A 30 -15.48 4.71 13.47
C ASP A 30 -14.14 5.26 12.95
N TRP A 31 -13.23 4.40 12.48
CA TRP A 31 -11.90 4.79 12.01
C TRP A 31 -11.94 5.87 10.92
N PHE A 32 -13.01 5.90 10.13
CA PHE A 32 -13.32 6.99 9.22
C PHE A 32 -13.21 8.39 9.85
N TYR A 33 -13.73 8.59 11.07
CA TYR A 33 -13.68 9.89 11.77
C TYR A 33 -12.29 10.26 12.28
N PHE A 34 -11.39 9.28 12.38
CA PHE A 34 -10.01 9.48 12.82
C PHE A 34 -9.03 9.68 11.65
N CYS A 35 -9.46 9.43 10.40
CA CYS A 35 -8.67 9.72 9.21
C CYS A 35 -8.56 11.24 8.97
N ARG A 36 -7.42 11.82 9.35
CA ARG A 36 -7.12 13.25 9.19
C ARG A 36 -7.19 13.74 7.74
N ASP A 37 -6.86 12.87 6.79
CA ASP A 37 -6.85 13.18 5.35
C ASP A 37 -8.18 12.87 4.67
N GLY A 38 -9.21 12.55 5.47
CA GLY A 38 -10.59 12.38 5.01
C GLY A 38 -10.88 11.07 4.27
N PRO A 39 -12.03 11.00 3.57
CA PRO A 39 -12.50 9.77 2.96
C PRO A 39 -11.57 9.07 1.96
N PRO A 40 -10.77 9.77 1.12
CA PRO A 40 -9.86 9.09 0.20
C PRO A 40 -8.78 8.28 0.92
N ALA A 41 -8.16 8.84 1.95
CA ALA A 41 -7.15 8.14 2.75
C ALA A 41 -7.72 6.93 3.49
N TYR A 42 -8.96 7.05 3.98
CA TYR A 42 -9.69 5.91 4.54
C TYR A 42 -9.86 4.78 3.50
N ALA A 43 -10.29 5.09 2.27
CA ALA A 43 -10.42 4.11 1.20
C ALA A 43 -9.09 3.47 0.79
N GLU A 44 -7.99 4.23 0.79
CA GLU A 44 -6.65 3.70 0.52
C GLU A 44 -6.19 2.72 1.61
N ALA A 45 -6.37 3.07 2.88
CA ALA A 45 -6.04 2.20 4.00
C ALA A 45 -6.85 0.90 3.98
N LEU A 46 -8.16 0.96 3.66
CA LEU A 46 -8.99 -0.21 3.43
C LEU A 46 -8.47 -1.07 2.27
N ALA A 47 -8.03 -0.44 1.17
CA ALA A 47 -7.40 -1.14 0.06
C ALA A 47 -6.13 -1.88 0.50
N HIS A 48 -5.25 -1.21 1.26
CA HIS A 48 -4.04 -1.81 1.80
C HIS A 48 -4.34 -3.03 2.68
N GLU A 49 -5.33 -2.91 3.56
CA GLU A 49 -5.76 -4.03 4.40
C GLU A 49 -6.34 -5.19 3.58
N PHE A 50 -7.19 -4.89 2.59
CA PHE A 50 -7.75 -5.88 1.68
C PHE A 50 -6.65 -6.69 0.98
N PHE A 51 -5.66 -6.00 0.38
CA PHE A 51 -4.55 -6.68 -0.31
C PHE A 51 -3.59 -7.39 0.63
N ARG A 52 -3.44 -6.91 1.88
CA ARG A 52 -2.69 -7.63 2.93
C ARG A 52 -3.36 -8.96 3.28
N ARG A 53 -4.70 -9.00 3.33
CA ARG A 53 -5.49 -10.22 3.58
C ARG A 53 -5.59 -11.12 2.33
N ARG A 54 -5.42 -10.57 1.14
CA ARG A 54 -5.57 -11.25 -0.17
C ARG A 54 -4.35 -11.01 -1.08
N PRO A 55 -3.16 -11.51 -0.72
CA PRO A 55 -1.94 -11.26 -1.48
C PRO A 55 -1.96 -11.87 -2.88
N ASP A 56 -2.79 -12.88 -3.13
CA ASP A 56 -3.03 -13.50 -4.43
C ASP A 56 -3.62 -12.51 -5.47
N LEU A 57 -4.28 -11.44 -5.00
CA LEU A 57 -4.86 -10.42 -5.86
C LEU A 57 -3.86 -9.31 -6.26
N LEU A 58 -2.67 -9.28 -5.64
CA LEU A 58 -1.59 -8.33 -5.95
C LEU A 58 -0.89 -8.68 -7.27
N THR A 59 -1.53 -8.32 -8.36
CA THR A 59 -0.97 -8.45 -9.71
C THR A 59 -0.25 -7.16 -10.12
N THR A 60 0.85 -7.30 -10.86
CA THR A 60 1.65 -6.16 -11.33
C THR A 60 0.80 -5.22 -12.18
N ASN A 61 0.81 -3.93 -11.82
CA ASN A 61 0.12 -2.85 -12.52
C ASN A 61 -1.40 -3.05 -12.64
N ALA A 62 -2.02 -3.88 -11.80
CA ALA A 62 -3.47 -3.97 -11.78
C ALA A 62 -4.07 -2.69 -11.20
N ARG A 63 -5.14 -2.24 -11.84
CA ARG A 63 -5.90 -1.06 -11.47
C ARG A 63 -7.15 -1.49 -10.72
N TRP A 64 -7.37 -0.87 -9.58
CA TRP A 64 -8.50 -1.14 -8.71
C TRP A 64 -9.24 0.15 -8.42
N LEU A 65 -10.56 0.10 -8.40
CA LEU A 65 -11.42 1.17 -7.93
C LEU A 65 -12.03 0.73 -6.59
N VAL A 66 -11.66 1.42 -5.52
CA VAL A 66 -12.21 1.20 -4.19
C VAL A 66 -13.27 2.25 -3.95
N THR A 67 -14.51 1.81 -3.75
CA THR A 67 -15.63 2.72 -3.52
C THR A 67 -16.21 2.49 -2.14
N VAL A 68 -16.33 3.56 -1.36
CA VAL A 68 -16.93 3.51 -0.02
C VAL A 68 -18.29 4.19 -0.08
N TYR A 69 -19.31 3.52 0.46
CA TYR A 69 -20.65 4.05 0.63
C TYR A 69 -21.00 4.11 2.11
N VAL A 70 -21.85 5.07 2.47
CA VAL A 70 -22.48 5.14 3.78
C VAL A 70 -23.75 4.28 3.76
N LEU A 71 -23.91 3.47 4.80
CA LEU A 71 -25.10 2.69 5.07
C LEU A 71 -25.84 3.29 6.28
N PRO A 72 -27.18 3.18 6.34
CA PRO A 72 -27.93 3.60 7.52
C PRO A 72 -27.76 2.63 8.70
N ASP A 73 -27.51 1.35 8.40
CA ASP A 73 -27.30 0.24 9.33
C ASP A 73 -26.63 -0.95 8.62
N GLU A 74 -26.35 -2.04 9.35
CA GLU A 74 -25.70 -3.25 8.83
C GLU A 74 -26.37 -3.84 7.59
N ARG A 75 -27.70 -3.83 7.50
CA ARG A 75 -28.47 -4.47 6.42
C ARG A 75 -28.98 -3.46 5.40
N GLY A 76 -28.78 -2.18 5.67
CA GLY A 76 -29.21 -1.07 4.86
C GLY A 76 -28.64 -1.13 3.44
N LYS A 77 -29.31 -0.41 2.54
CA LYS A 77 -28.80 -0.16 1.20
C LYS A 77 -27.90 1.09 1.23
N PRO A 78 -26.92 1.19 0.31
CA PRO A 78 -26.13 2.41 0.14
C PRO A 78 -27.01 3.65 0.00
N VAL A 79 -26.85 4.61 0.92
CA VAL A 79 -27.59 5.89 0.89
C VAL A 79 -26.82 6.92 0.08
N ARG A 80 -25.49 6.95 0.24
CA ARG A 80 -24.60 7.89 -0.45
C ARG A 80 -23.23 7.27 -0.68
N ARG A 81 -22.62 7.58 -1.82
CA ARG A 81 -21.19 7.30 -2.03
C ARG A 81 -20.36 8.32 -1.27
N LEU A 82 -19.53 7.84 -0.35
CA LEU A 82 -18.63 8.67 0.44
C LEU A 82 -17.42 9.12 -0.41
N CYS A 83 -16.76 8.17 -1.07
CA CYS A 83 -15.63 8.43 -1.96
C CYS A 83 -15.42 7.27 -2.95
N ALA A 84 -14.56 7.50 -3.94
CA ALA A 84 -14.02 6.45 -4.79
C ALA A 84 -12.57 6.78 -5.15
N VAL A 85 -11.65 5.83 -4.95
CA VAL A 85 -10.22 6.00 -5.19
C VAL A 85 -9.72 4.93 -6.14
N GLU A 86 -8.91 5.31 -7.12
CA GLU A 86 -8.17 4.36 -7.95
C GLU A 86 -6.85 4.01 -7.27
N VAL A 87 -6.64 2.72 -7.01
CA VAL A 87 -5.40 2.18 -6.43
C VAL A 87 -4.70 1.33 -7.49
N ARG A 88 -3.38 1.46 -7.60
CA ARG A 88 -2.54 0.60 -8.43
C ARG A 88 -1.74 -0.34 -7.56
N THR A 89 -1.80 -1.63 -7.89
CA THR A 89 -1.01 -2.63 -7.18
C THR A 89 0.28 -2.88 -7.94
N HIS A 90 1.37 -3.00 -7.19
CA HIS A 90 2.63 -3.51 -7.69
C HIS A 90 2.83 -4.88 -7.05
N ALA A 91 3.17 -5.90 -7.85
CA ALA A 91 3.66 -7.13 -7.26
C ALA A 91 4.86 -6.77 -6.38
N LYS A 92 4.96 -7.36 -5.19
CA LYS A 92 6.15 -7.24 -4.37
C LYS A 92 7.31 -7.72 -5.24
N GLY A 93 8.10 -6.79 -5.76
CA GLY A 93 9.40 -7.11 -6.30
C GLY A 93 10.11 -7.87 -5.18
N LYS A 94 10.61 -9.07 -5.48
CA LYS A 94 11.68 -9.66 -4.69
C LYS A 94 12.66 -8.52 -4.48
N ARG A 95 12.83 -8.02 -3.24
CA ARG A 95 14.03 -7.26 -2.91
C ARG A 95 15.15 -8.25 -3.21
N VAL A 96 15.76 -8.13 -4.38
CA VAL A 96 17.09 -8.68 -4.59
C VAL A 96 17.92 -7.83 -3.65
N SER A 97 18.18 -8.39 -2.46
CA SER A 97 19.24 -7.89 -1.60
C SER A 97 20.48 -7.85 -2.48
N SER A 98 20.87 -6.65 -2.88
CA SER A 98 22.23 -6.38 -3.32
C SER A 98 23.11 -6.62 -2.10
N GLU A 99 23.44 -7.89 -1.84
CA GLU A 99 24.67 -8.25 -1.16
C GLU A 99 25.80 -7.67 -2.03
N GLN A 100 26.35 -6.54 -1.59
CA GLN A 100 27.70 -6.14 -1.99
C GLN A 100 28.64 -7.27 -1.56
N PRO A 101 29.38 -7.93 -2.48
CA PRO A 101 30.54 -8.69 -2.08
C PRO A 101 31.67 -7.68 -1.88
N ALA A 102 31.87 -7.21 -0.64
CA ALA A 102 33.12 -6.55 -0.27
C ALA A 102 34.18 -7.62 0.02
N GLY A 103 34.59 -8.32 -1.04
CA GLY A 103 35.76 -9.18 -1.04
C GLY A 103 37.03 -8.33 -1.21
N GLN A 104 37.79 -8.24 -0.11
CA GLN A 104 39.25 -8.37 -0.01
C GLN A 104 40.15 -7.91 -1.18
N SER A 105 41.00 -6.93 -0.88
CA SER A 105 42.38 -6.80 -1.37
C SER A 105 43.14 -5.97 -0.32
N ALA A 106 43.78 -6.61 0.67
CA ALA A 106 45.21 -6.97 0.66
C ALA A 106 46.14 -5.77 0.42
N GLY A 107 46.62 -5.16 1.51
CA GLY A 107 47.69 -4.18 1.51
C GLY A 107 48.48 -4.27 2.81
N GLN A 108 49.36 -5.27 2.90
CA GLN A 108 50.38 -5.38 3.94
C GLN A 108 51.73 -4.86 3.42
N SER A 109 52.46 -4.23 4.34
CA SER A 109 53.93 -4.20 4.47
C SER A 109 54.70 -2.97 3.95
N ALA A 110 55.02 -2.10 4.92
CA ALA A 110 56.37 -1.74 5.38
C ALA A 110 57.43 -1.24 4.38
N GLY A 111 57.91 -0.02 4.64
CA GLY A 111 59.17 0.51 4.15
C GLY A 111 59.60 1.75 4.95
N GLN A 112 60.33 1.53 6.04
CA GLN A 112 61.17 2.56 6.67
C GLN A 112 62.31 2.93 5.71
N SER A 113 62.72 4.20 5.67
CA SER A 113 64.15 4.58 5.54
C SER A 113 64.34 6.08 5.77
N ALA A 114 65.40 6.37 6.52
CA ALA A 114 65.87 7.66 7.00
C ALA A 114 66.34 8.61 5.87
N GLY A 115 66.12 9.91 6.07
CA GLY A 115 66.80 10.97 5.33
C GLY A 115 67.70 11.74 6.30
N GLN A 116 68.99 11.44 6.27
CA GLN A 116 70.07 12.24 6.85
C GLN A 116 70.45 13.41 5.94
N SER A 117 71.01 14.43 6.57
CA SER A 117 71.48 15.74 6.10
C SER A 117 72.51 15.77 4.96
N ALA A 118 72.42 16.82 4.14
CA ALA A 118 73.49 17.64 3.51
C ALA A 118 72.73 18.78 2.79
N ASP A 119 72.97 20.08 2.97
CA ASP A 119 74.21 20.87 3.00
C ASP A 119 74.01 22.11 3.92
#